data_AF-A0A356UDF8-F1
#
_entry.id   AF-A0A356UDF8-F1
#
_cell.length_a   1.000
_cell.length_b   1.000
_cell.length_c   1.000
_cell.angle_alpha   90.00
_cell.angle_beta   90.00
_cell.angle_gamma   90.00
#
_symmetry.space_group_name_H-M   'P 1'
#
loop_
_entity.id
_entity.type
_entity.pdbx_description
1 polymer ?
#
loop_
_entity_poly.entity_id
_entity_poly.type
_entity_poly.pdbx_seq_one_letter_code
_entity_poly.pdbx_strand_id
1 'polypeptide(L)'
;MAKIYQRWNIHHRLQHILLFVSFFILTFTGLPIKYAYSSWASPVTRFFGGFDTMLTIHKVAAAIMIIAAIYHLGYMLVCWLIRKETSTAMVPTWKDVTDLLDHIVYSFGLSKKDAEFERYSYKEKFDYWA
;
A
#
# COMPACT_ATOMS: atom_id res chain seq x y z
N MET A 1 19.10 -28.42 -5.55
CA MET A 1 19.23 -27.08 -4.95
C MET A 1 18.09 -26.22 -5.44
N ALA A 2 17.32 -25.58 -4.55
CA ALA A 2 16.28 -24.64 -4.96
C ALA A 2 16.91 -23.36 -5.51
N LYS A 3 16.37 -22.82 -6.62
CA LYS A 3 16.85 -21.58 -7.23
C LYS A 3 16.17 -20.39 -6.53
N ILE A 4 16.96 -19.48 -5.96
CA ILE A 4 16.45 -18.30 -5.26
C ILE A 4 16.24 -17.19 -6.28
N TYR A 5 15.04 -16.60 -6.29
CA TYR A 5 14.69 -15.48 -7.17
C TYR A 5 14.38 -14.23 -6.34
N GLN A 6 14.91 -13.08 -6.78
CA GLN A 6 14.65 -11.81 -6.12
C GLN A 6 13.28 -11.24 -6.55
N ARG A 7 12.26 -11.36 -5.68
CA ARG A 7 10.92 -10.81 -5.94
C ARG A 7 10.88 -9.28 -5.88
N TRP A 8 11.54 -8.67 -4.88
CA TRP A 8 11.62 -7.22 -4.67
C TRP A 8 13.05 -6.74 -4.45
N ASN A 9 13.38 -5.57 -5.01
CA ASN A 9 14.65 -4.91 -4.79
C ASN A 9 14.65 -4.07 -3.50
N ILE A 10 15.81 -3.54 -3.12
CA ILE A 10 15.95 -2.74 -1.91
C ILE A 10 15.12 -1.44 -1.99
N HIS A 11 15.04 -0.80 -3.15
CA HIS A 11 14.25 0.42 -3.36
C HIS A 11 12.76 0.18 -3.09
N HIS A 12 12.18 -0.90 -3.63
CA HIS A 12 10.79 -1.27 -3.40
C HIS A 12 10.50 -1.52 -1.92
N ARG A 13 11.40 -2.23 -1.22
CA ARG A 13 11.24 -2.51 0.22
C ARG A 13 11.32 -1.23 1.05
N LEU A 14 12.28 -0.36 0.78
CA LEU A 14 12.42 0.90 1.51
C LEU A 14 11.25 1.85 1.26
N GLN A 15 10.79 1.97 0.00
CA GLN A 15 9.59 2.74 -0.35
C GLN A 15 8.36 2.22 0.41
N HIS A 16 8.17 0.90 0.45
CA HIS A 16 7.05 0.29 1.15
C HIS A 16 7.11 0.54 2.66
N ILE A 17 8.28 0.39 3.29
CA ILE A 17 8.46 0.69 4.73
C ILE A 17 8.14 2.16 5.01
N LEU A 18 8.63 3.08 4.17
CA LEU A 18 8.39 4.51 4.32
C LEU A 18 6.89 4.85 4.19
N LEU A 19 6.22 4.29 3.19
CA LEU A 19 4.78 4.42 2.99
C LEU A 19 4.01 3.84 4.19
N PHE A 20 4.32 2.62 4.60
CA PHE A 20 3.67 1.92 5.72
C PHE A 20 3.77 2.74 7.00
N VAL A 21 4.99 3.12 7.41
CA VAL A 21 5.20 3.85 8.68
C VAL A 21 4.49 5.20 8.65
N SER A 22 4.63 5.96 7.56
CA SER A 22 3.96 7.27 7.45
C SER A 22 2.44 7.12 7.48
N PHE A 23 1.87 6.21 6.69
CA PHE A 23 0.43 5.94 6.66
C PHE A 23 -0.16 5.63 8.04
N PHE A 24 0.50 4.75 8.82
CA PHE A 24 0.03 4.43 10.17
C PHE A 24 0.10 5.64 11.11
N ILE A 25 1.17 6.44 11.04
CA ILE A 25 1.25 7.69 11.84
C ILE A 25 0.13 8.65 11.43
N LEU A 26 -0.12 8.86 10.14
CA LEU A 26 -1.23 9.69 9.67
C LEU A 26 -2.58 9.16 10.16
N THR A 27 -2.78 7.84 10.14
CA THR A 27 -4.03 7.21 10.58
C THR A 27 -4.26 7.42 12.08
N PHE A 28 -3.25 7.12 12.91
CA PHE A 28 -3.37 7.24 14.37
C PHE A 28 -3.46 8.68 14.87
N THR A 29 -2.94 9.65 14.13
CA THR A 29 -3.06 11.06 14.47
C THR A 29 -4.30 11.72 13.83
N GLY A 30 -4.65 11.33 12.60
CA GLY A 30 -5.75 11.91 11.83
C GLY A 30 -7.13 11.45 12.26
N LEU A 31 -7.29 10.18 12.68
CA LEU A 31 -8.57 9.67 13.18
C LEU A 31 -9.04 10.42 14.44
N PRO A 32 -8.21 10.64 15.48
CA PRO A 32 -8.58 11.47 16.62
C PRO A 32 -8.91 12.92 16.25
N ILE A 33 -8.18 13.53 15.30
CA ILE A 33 -8.46 14.89 14.83
C ILE A 33 -9.86 14.97 14.20
N LYS A 34 -10.20 14.00 13.33
CA LYS A 34 -11.50 13.94 12.66
C LYS A 34 -12.65 13.64 13.64
N TYR A 35 -12.42 12.75 14.60
CA TYR A 35 -13.44 12.27 15.53
C TYR A 35 -13.24 12.81 16.96
N ALA A 36 -12.89 14.09 17.09
CA ALA A 36 -12.52 14.71 18.36
C ALA A 36 -13.56 14.58 19.48
N TYR A 37 -14.85 14.47 19.13
CA TYR A 37 -15.94 14.30 20.10
C TYR A 37 -16.12 12.85 20.60
N SER A 38 -15.40 11.88 20.03
CA SER A 38 -15.46 10.50 20.49
C SER A 38 -14.68 10.30 21.78
N SER A 39 -15.21 9.51 22.71
CA SER A 39 -14.59 9.26 24.01
C SER A 39 -13.17 8.65 23.91
N TRP A 40 -12.90 7.89 22.85
CA TRP A 40 -11.58 7.29 22.58
C TRP A 40 -10.57 8.29 21.99
N ALA A 41 -10.99 9.42 21.41
CA ALA A 41 -10.07 10.38 20.79
C ALA A 41 -9.24 11.12 21.84
N SER A 42 -9.85 11.50 22.98
CA SER A 42 -9.17 12.21 24.07
C SER A 42 -7.95 11.46 24.65
N PRO A 43 -8.02 10.17 25.04
CA PRO A 43 -6.84 9.46 25.51
C PRO A 43 -5.75 9.30 24.43
N VAL A 44 -6.12 9.14 23.16
CA VAL A 44 -5.14 9.07 22.06
C VAL A 44 -4.44 10.42 21.86
N THR A 45 -5.18 11.53 21.86
CA THR A 45 -4.58 12.87 21.78
C THR A 45 -3.63 13.15 22.94
N ARG A 46 -3.97 12.71 24.17
CA ARG A 46 -3.08 12.82 25.33
C ARG A 46 -1.82 11.97 25.18
N PHE A 47 -1.93 10.75 24.63
CA PHE A 47 -0.77 9.89 24.35
C PHE A 47 0.24 10.57 23.41
N PHE A 48 -0.23 11.31 22.40
CA PHE A 48 0.62 12.10 21.51
C PHE A 48 1.10 13.44 22.10
N GLY A 49 0.83 13.72 23.38
CA GLY A 49 1.28 14.95 24.04
C GLY A 49 0.37 16.16 23.85
N GLY A 50 -0.89 15.96 23.43
CA GLY A 50 -1.86 17.02 23.21
C GLY A 50 -2.14 17.28 21.73
N PHE A 51 -3.14 18.13 21.45
CA PHE A 51 -3.63 18.39 20.10
C PHE A 51 -2.55 19.01 19.20
N ASP A 52 -1.83 20.03 19.67
CA ASP A 52 -0.84 20.75 18.86
C ASP A 52 0.34 19.85 18.46
N THR A 53 0.84 19.03 19.40
CA THR A 53 1.89 18.05 19.13
C THR A 53 1.41 16.99 18.14
N MET A 54 0.21 16.44 18.35
CA MET A 54 -0.38 15.44 17.47
C MET A 54 -0.59 15.98 16.05
N LEU A 55 -1.08 17.21 15.90
CA LEU A 55 -1.26 17.87 14.60
C LEU A 55 0.09 18.12 13.90
N THR A 56 1.11 18.51 14.66
CA THR A 56 2.47 18.70 14.12
C THR A 56 3.04 17.38 13.60
N ILE A 57 2.92 16.30 14.38
CA ILE A 57 3.32 14.95 13.98
C ILE A 57 2.57 14.53 12.70
N HIS A 58 1.26 14.77 12.63
CA HIS A 58 0.45 14.46 11.44
C HIS A 58 0.98 15.17 10.19
N LYS A 59 1.26 16.48 10.29
CA LYS A 59 1.77 17.29 9.17
C LYS A 59 3.15 16.83 8.70
N VAL A 60 4.04 16.48 9.62
CA VAL A 60 5.36 15.94 9.28
C VAL A 60 5.22 14.58 8.59
N ALA A 61 4.39 13.69 9.12
CA ALA A 61 4.13 12.39 8.50
C ALA A 61 3.51 12.53 7.10
N ALA A 62 2.59 13.50 6.90
CA ALA A 62 2.02 13.82 5.60
C ALA A 62 3.09 14.30 4.60
N ALA A 63 4.00 15.18 5.01
CA ALA A 63 5.11 15.62 4.17
C ALA A 63 6.01 14.46 3.76
N ILE A 64 6.33 13.55 4.69
CA ILE A 64 7.12 12.34 4.41
C ILE A 64 6.40 11.43 3.42
N MET A 65 5.10 11.21 3.58
CA MET A 65 4.32 10.36 2.68
C MET A 65 4.24 10.95 1.27
N ILE A 66 4.11 12.27 1.14
CA ILE A 66 4.15 12.96 -0.16
C ILE A 66 5.53 12.78 -0.82
N ILE A 67 6.62 12.95 -0.06
CA ILE A 67 7.98 12.73 -0.57
C ILE A 67 8.16 11.27 -1.02
N ALA A 68 7.64 10.30 -0.26
CA ALA A 68 7.67 8.89 -0.60
C ALA A 68 6.94 8.60 -1.92
N ALA A 69 5.76 9.21 -2.12
CA ALA A 69 4.99 9.08 -3.36
C ALA A 69 5.73 9.69 -4.56
N ILE A 70 6.29 10.89 -4.41
CA ILE A 70 7.10 11.53 -5.46
C ILE A 70 8.31 10.66 -5.80
N TYR A 71 9.00 10.11 -4.79
CA TYR A 71 10.14 9.22 -4.99
C TYR A 71 9.72 7.92 -5.71
N HIS A 72 8.57 7.35 -5.38
CA HIS A 72 8.03 6.17 -6.07
C HIS A 72 7.78 6.45 -7.55
N LEU A 73 7.05 7.53 -7.87
CA LEU A 73 6.76 7.93 -9.25
C LEU A 73 8.05 8.25 -10.03
N GLY A 74 8.99 8.98 -9.42
CA GLY A 74 10.29 9.26 -10.02
C GLY A 74 11.11 7.99 -10.29
N TYR A 75 11.10 7.05 -9.35
CA TYR A 75 11.77 5.76 -9.51
C TYR A 75 11.15 4.94 -10.66
N MET A 76 9.82 4.93 -10.79
CA MET A 76 9.14 4.29 -11.92
C MET A 76 9.49 4.94 -13.26
N LEU A 77 9.50 6.28 -13.33
CA LEU A 77 9.89 7.02 -14.53
C LEU A 77 11.33 6.72 -14.95
N VAL A 78 12.27 6.66 -14.01
CA VAL A 78 13.68 6.28 -14.28
C VAL A 78 13.77 4.83 -14.77
N CYS A 79 13.05 3.90 -14.15
CA CYS A 79 13.03 2.51 -14.60
C CYS A 79 12.47 2.39 -16.02
N TRP A 80 11.43 3.16 -16.34
CA TRP A 80 10.80 3.17 -17.64
C TRP A 80 11.67 3.82 -18.72
N LEU A 81 12.13 5.06 -18.51
CA LEU A 81 12.82 5.87 -19.52
C LEU A 81 14.29 5.51 -19.68
N ILE A 82 15.00 5.27 -18.57
CA ILE A 82 16.46 5.11 -18.57
C ILE A 82 16.82 3.63 -18.60
N ARG A 83 16.24 2.83 -17.68
CA ARG A 83 16.61 1.41 -17.54
C ARG A 83 15.87 0.51 -18.52
N LYS A 84 14.82 1.01 -19.20
CA LYS A 84 13.93 0.25 -20.09
C LYS A 84 13.36 -1.01 -19.42
N GLU A 85 13.20 -0.96 -18.10
CA GLU A 85 12.62 -2.03 -17.29
C GLU A 85 11.11 -1.79 -17.20
N THR A 86 10.37 -2.23 -18.21
CA THR A 86 8.90 -2.19 -18.22
C THR A 86 8.32 -3.45 -17.59
N SER A 87 7.79 -3.34 -16.37
CA SER A 87 6.99 -4.40 -15.76
C SER A 87 5.51 -4.02 -15.84
N THR A 88 4.78 -4.59 -16.80
CA THR A 88 3.32 -4.46 -16.92
C THR A 88 2.56 -5.27 -15.86
N ALA A 89 3.27 -6.01 -15.00
CA ALA A 89 2.68 -6.92 -14.02
C ALA A 89 1.75 -6.26 -13.00
N MET A 90 1.80 -4.93 -12.78
CA MET A 90 0.88 -4.20 -11.91
C MET A 90 -0.28 -3.53 -12.65
N VAL A 91 -0.32 -3.62 -13.98
CA VAL A 91 -1.43 -3.10 -14.77
C VAL A 91 -2.59 -4.11 -14.71
N PRO A 92 -3.81 -3.70 -14.33
CA PRO A 92 -4.97 -4.58 -14.38
C PRO A 92 -5.26 -5.03 -15.81
N THR A 93 -5.61 -6.29 -15.96
CA THR A 93 -5.89 -6.96 -17.23
C THR A 93 -7.23 -7.68 -17.14
N TRP A 94 -7.77 -8.13 -18.28
CA TRP A 94 -8.98 -8.95 -18.31
C TRP A 94 -8.86 -10.25 -17.50
N LYS A 95 -7.64 -10.78 -17.36
CA LYS A 95 -7.36 -11.94 -16.52
C LYS A 95 -7.64 -11.69 -15.05
N ASP A 96 -7.44 -10.47 -14.55
CA ASP A 96 -7.73 -10.15 -13.15
C ASP A 96 -9.23 -10.26 -12.84
N VAL A 97 -10.09 -10.03 -13.84
CA VAL A 97 -11.55 -10.20 -13.73
C VAL A 97 -11.92 -11.68 -13.71
N THR A 98 -11.32 -12.50 -14.58
CA THR A 98 -11.57 -13.95 -14.58
C THR A 98 -11.05 -14.58 -13.30
N ASP A 99 -9.86 -14.19 -12.83
CA ASP A 99 -9.26 -14.67 -11.59
C ASP A 99 -10.12 -14.27 -10.36
N LEU A 100 -10.73 -13.09 -10.36
CA LEU A 100 -11.70 -12.69 -9.33
C LEU A 100 -12.92 -13.61 -9.32
N LEU A 101 -13.52 -13.90 -10.47
CA LEU A 101 -14.69 -14.76 -10.58
C LEU A 101 -14.37 -16.19 -10.17
N ASP A 102 -13.26 -16.75 -10.65
CA ASP A 102 -12.80 -18.10 -10.29
C ASP A 102 -12.58 -18.21 -8.78
N HIS A 103 -11.95 -17.21 -8.17
CA HIS A 103 -11.72 -17.17 -6.72
C HIS A 103 -13.03 -17.06 -5.94
N ILE A 104 -14.03 -16.32 -6.43
CA ILE A 104 -15.37 -16.25 -5.81
C ILE A 104 -16.05 -17.62 -5.86
N VAL A 105 -16.10 -18.24 -7.03
CA VAL A 105 -16.74 -19.56 -7.23
C VAL A 105 -16.05 -20.62 -6.36
N TYR A 106 -14.73 -20.59 -6.29
CA TYR A 106 -13.94 -21.45 -5.40
C TYR A 106 -14.26 -21.18 -3.92
N SER A 107 -14.33 -19.91 -3.51
CA SER A 107 -14.62 -19.51 -2.12
C SER A 107 -16.01 -19.97 -1.65
N PHE A 108 -16.98 -20.05 -2.57
CA PHE A 108 -18.30 -20.61 -2.30
C PHE A 108 -18.36 -22.14 -2.40
N GLY A 109 -17.24 -22.81 -2.66
CA GLY A 109 -17.15 -24.28 -2.79
C GLY A 109 -17.78 -24.84 -4.07
N LEU A 110 -18.11 -23.97 -5.04
CA LEU A 110 -18.75 -24.35 -6.31
C LEU A 110 -17.73 -24.86 -7.35
N SER A 111 -16.44 -24.65 -7.11
CA SER A 111 -15.32 -25.17 -7.90
C SER A 111 -14.30 -25.83 -6.98
N LYS A 112 -13.62 -26.88 -7.48
CA LYS A 112 -12.46 -27.49 -6.81
C LYS A 112 -11.14 -26.80 -7.19
N LYS A 113 -11.16 -25.94 -8.22
CA LYS A 113 -10.00 -25.21 -8.73
C LYS A 113 -10.12 -23.75 -8.33
N ASP A 114 -9.11 -23.26 -7.62
CA ASP A 114 -8.93 -21.84 -7.28
C ASP A 114 -8.28 -21.07 -8.45
N ALA A 115 -8.31 -19.75 -8.39
CA ALA A 115 -7.70 -18.87 -9.37
C ALA A 115 -6.17 -19.03 -9.42
N GLU A 116 -5.63 -19.15 -10.64
CA GLU A 116 -4.18 -19.18 -10.89
C GLU A 116 -3.67 -17.76 -11.13
N PHE A 117 -3.35 -17.07 -10.03
CA PHE A 117 -2.82 -15.71 -10.08
C PHE A 117 -1.44 -15.65 -10.75
N GLU A 118 -1.19 -14.53 -11.44
CA GLU A 118 0.14 -14.25 -11.99
C GLU A 118 1.12 -13.79 -10.89
N ARG A 119 2.15 -13.02 -11.26
CA ARG A 119 3.11 -12.45 -10.31
C ARG A 119 2.42 -11.70 -9.16
N TYR A 120 1.36 -10.96 -9.48
CA TYR A 120 0.50 -10.24 -8.54
C TYR A 120 -0.96 -10.60 -8.80
N SER A 121 -1.71 -10.82 -7.73
CA SER A 121 -3.15 -11.08 -7.75
C SER A 121 -3.96 -9.82 -8.05
N TYR A 122 -5.22 -9.99 -8.42
CA TYR A 122 -6.14 -8.86 -8.62
C TYR A 122 -6.26 -7.98 -7.37
N LYS A 123 -6.14 -8.55 -6.16
CA LYS A 123 -6.20 -7.83 -4.88
C LYS A 123 -5.00 -6.90 -4.73
N GLU A 124 -3.79 -7.42 -4.97
CA GLU A 124 -2.56 -6.62 -4.91
C GLU A 124 -2.56 -5.49 -5.95
N LYS A 125 -3.07 -5.75 -7.17
CA LYS A 125 -3.22 -4.70 -8.19
C LYS A 125 -4.27 -3.67 -7.77
N PHE A 126 -5.43 -4.11 -7.27
CA PHE A 126 -6.48 -3.20 -6.80
C PHE A 126 -5.96 -2.29 -5.69
N ASP A 127 -5.31 -2.85 -4.67
CA ASP A 127 -4.73 -2.08 -3.56
C ASP A 127 -3.62 -1.13 -4.01
N TYR A 128 -2.89 -1.47 -5.07
CA TYR A 128 -1.86 -0.59 -5.65
C TYR A 128 -2.46 0.63 -6.36
N TRP A 129 -3.65 0.49 -6.97
CA TRP A 129 -4.32 1.55 -7.74
C TRP A 129 -5.38 2.34 -6.97
N ALA A 130 -5.74 1.90 -5.75
CA ALA A 130 -6.67 2.59 -4.85
C ALA A 130 -6.09 3.90 -4.30
#